data_AF-A0A2A5AT65-F1
#
_entry.id   AF-A0A2A5AT65-F1
#
_cell.length_a   1.000
_cell.length_b   1.000
_cell.length_c   1.000
_cell.angle_alpha   90.00
_cell.angle_beta   90.00
_cell.angle_gamma   90.00
#
_symmetry.space_group_name_H-M   'P 1'
#
loop_
_entity.id
_entity.type
_entity.pdbx_description
1 polymer ?
#
loop_
_entity_poly.entity_id
_entity_poly.type
_entity_poly.pdbx_seq_one_letter_code
_entity_poly.pdbx_strand_id
1 'polypeptide(L)'
;MKVLSLSNLALIAEIVSGVAVVISLIILISNLRDNTAAIRSSTYDNLVSDIAQWRQQRATNESLSNIRFKRITSGLDELTPLERWKDFDMQIALYIHFERAFLQWSEGNLTDAQWERFSSSACSLDLAPDESTNYGAVLGLSLSEDYFLYLQGCNDSIIPFRD
;
A
#
# COMPACT_ATOMS: atom_id res chain seq x y z
N MET A 1 45.59 -26.63 -46.20
CA MET A 1 44.70 -25.97 -45.20
C MET A 1 44.18 -24.71 -45.86
N LYS A 2 42.90 -24.64 -46.26
CA LYS A 2 42.33 -23.43 -46.87
C LYS A 2 42.22 -22.36 -45.78
N VAL A 3 43.01 -21.30 -45.88
CA VAL A 3 42.92 -20.15 -44.98
C VAL A 3 41.57 -19.49 -45.24
N LEU A 4 40.71 -19.41 -44.22
CA LEU A 4 39.46 -18.65 -44.30
C LEU A 4 39.81 -17.18 -44.63
N SER A 5 39.12 -16.60 -45.61
CA SER A 5 39.30 -15.17 -45.90
C SER A 5 38.83 -14.34 -44.70
N LEU A 6 39.49 -13.21 -44.43
CA LEU A 6 39.08 -12.29 -43.36
C LEU A 6 37.60 -11.90 -43.44
N SER A 7 37.06 -11.80 -44.66
CA SER A 7 35.64 -11.52 -44.90
C SER A 7 34.71 -12.61 -44.35
N ASN A 8 35.08 -13.88 -44.47
CA ASN A 8 34.28 -14.98 -43.91
C ASN A 8 34.31 -14.98 -42.38
N LEU A 9 35.45 -14.61 -41.78
CA LEU A 9 35.55 -14.47 -40.32
C LEU A 9 34.71 -13.29 -39.80
N ALA A 10 34.68 -12.17 -40.52
CA ALA A 10 33.85 -11.03 -40.18
C ALA A 10 32.35 -11.37 -40.21
N LEU A 11 31.89 -12.09 -41.23
CA LEU A 11 30.49 -12.55 -41.33
C LEU A 11 30.11 -13.49 -40.18
N ILE A 12 31.00 -14.42 -39.81
CA ILE A 12 30.77 -15.31 -38.66
C ILE A 12 30.67 -14.49 -37.36
N ALA A 13 31.58 -13.53 -37.16
CA ALA A 13 31.56 -12.66 -35.99
C ALA A 13 30.28 -11.81 -35.90
N GLU A 14 29.76 -11.34 -37.03
CA GLU A 14 28.51 -10.58 -37.11
C GLU A 14 27.28 -11.45 -36.79
N ILE A 15 27.23 -12.68 -37.28
CA ILE A 15 26.15 -13.62 -36.94
C ILE A 15 26.20 -13.95 -35.44
N VAL A 16 27.39 -14.24 -34.91
CA VAL A 16 27.57 -14.56 -33.48
C VAL A 16 27.21 -13.36 -32.61
N SER A 17 27.60 -12.14 -32.99
CA SER A 17 27.25 -10.93 -32.23
C SER A 17 25.74 -10.66 -32.27
N GLY A 18 25.09 -10.83 -33.43
CA GLY A 18 23.65 -10.72 -33.55
C GLY A 18 22.90 -11.71 -32.66
N VAL A 19 23.33 -12.97 -32.65
CA VAL A 19 22.77 -14.01 -31.77
C VAL A 19 23.00 -13.67 -30.29
N ALA A 20 24.18 -13.18 -29.93
CA ALA A 20 24.48 -12.76 -28.56
C ALA A 20 23.59 -11.61 -28.08
N VAL A 21 23.27 -10.65 -28.95
CA VAL A 21 22.34 -9.55 -28.64
C VAL A 21 20.93 -10.09 -28.39
N VAL A 22 20.43 -10.99 -29.22
CA VAL A 22 19.10 -11.61 -29.04
C VAL A 22 19.04 -12.38 -27.71
N ILE A 23 20.05 -13.19 -27.39
CA ILE A 23 20.11 -13.91 -26.11
C ILE A 23 20.13 -12.92 -24.93
N SER A 24 20.90 -11.85 -25.04
CA SER A 24 20.98 -10.82 -23.98
C SER A 24 19.63 -10.15 -23.74
N LEU A 25 18.85 -9.85 -24.79
CA LEU A 25 17.51 -9.29 -24.65
C LEU A 25 16.54 -10.25 -23.98
N ILE A 26 16.60 -11.55 -24.29
CA ILE A 26 15.78 -12.58 -23.65
C ILE A 26 16.06 -12.64 -22.14
N ILE A 27 17.35 -12.66 -21.76
CA ILE A 27 17.77 -12.67 -20.36
C ILE A 27 17.30 -11.39 -19.66
N LEU A 28 17.45 -10.22 -20.29
CA LEU A 28 17.02 -8.94 -19.73
C LEU A 28 15.51 -8.93 -19.43
N ILE A 29 14.67 -9.42 -20.36
CA ILE A 29 13.22 -9.50 -20.16
C ILE A 29 12.88 -10.41 -18.98
N SER A 30 13.56 -11.56 -18.84
CA SER A 30 13.36 -12.45 -17.68
C SER A 30 13.73 -11.74 -16.38
N ASN A 31 14.91 -11.12 -16.32
CA ASN A 31 15.37 -10.41 -15.13
C ASN A 31 14.44 -9.27 -14.74
N LEU A 32 13.89 -8.53 -15.71
CA LEU A 32 12.93 -7.45 -15.43
C LEU A 32 11.65 -8.00 -14.80
N ARG A 33 11.14 -9.14 -15.27
CA ARG A 33 9.94 -9.78 -14.69
C ARG A 33 10.18 -10.24 -13.26
N ASP A 34 11.29 -10.92 -13.04
CA ASP A 34 11.65 -11.45 -11.71
C ASP A 34 11.88 -10.30 -10.72
N ASN A 35 12.59 -9.25 -11.14
CA ASN A 35 12.79 -8.04 -10.33
C ASN A 35 11.46 -7.33 -10.02
N THR A 36 10.56 -7.22 -11.01
CA THR A 36 9.25 -6.58 -10.79
C THR A 36 8.41 -7.38 -9.80
N ALA A 37 8.40 -8.71 -9.90
CA ALA A 37 7.69 -9.57 -8.97
C ALA A 37 8.25 -9.44 -7.54
N ALA A 38 9.57 -9.42 -7.39
CA ALA A 38 10.23 -9.23 -6.10
C ALA A 38 9.92 -7.85 -5.49
N ILE A 39 9.93 -6.79 -6.30
CA ILE A 39 9.57 -5.44 -5.86
C ILE A 39 8.12 -5.40 -5.37
N ARG A 40 7.16 -5.96 -6.13
CA ARG A 40 5.75 -6.02 -5.73
C ARG A 40 5.55 -6.77 -4.41
N SER A 41 6.22 -7.90 -4.23
CA SER A 41 6.18 -8.65 -2.98
C SER A 41 6.73 -7.83 -1.82
N SER A 42 7.89 -7.19 -2.01
CA SER A 42 8.51 -6.32 -1.01
C SER A 42 7.61 -5.13 -0.64
N THR A 43 6.97 -4.49 -1.62
CA THR A 43 6.02 -3.41 -1.38
C THR A 43 4.86 -3.87 -0.49
N TYR A 44 4.26 -5.03 -0.80
CA TYR A 44 3.17 -5.56 0.03
C TYR A 44 3.65 -5.90 1.45
N ASP A 45 4.78 -6.56 1.58
CA ASP A 45 5.34 -6.92 2.89
C ASP A 45 5.67 -5.68 3.74
N ASN A 46 6.21 -4.63 3.12
CA ASN A 46 6.48 -3.35 3.79
C ASN A 46 5.18 -2.69 4.28
N LEU A 47 4.13 -2.65 3.47
CA LEU A 47 2.83 -2.10 3.87
C LEU A 47 2.22 -2.87 5.05
N VAL A 48 2.29 -4.21 5.02
CA VAL A 48 1.80 -5.05 6.12
C VAL A 48 2.65 -4.84 7.38
N SER A 49 3.97 -4.78 7.22
CA SER A 49 4.92 -4.54 8.32
C SER A 49 4.70 -3.18 8.97
N ASP A 50 4.49 -2.12 8.20
CA ASP A 50 4.24 -0.77 8.70
C ASP A 50 2.98 -0.73 9.57
N ILE A 51 1.88 -1.35 9.13
CA ILE A 51 0.64 -1.44 9.92
C ILE A 51 0.85 -2.32 11.17
N ALA A 52 1.59 -3.43 11.06
CA ALA A 52 1.90 -4.28 12.20
C ALA A 52 2.72 -3.52 13.24
N GLN A 53 3.70 -2.73 12.82
CA GLN A 53 4.51 -1.89 13.68
C GLN A 53 3.66 -0.80 14.35
N TRP A 54 2.79 -0.11 13.60
CA TRP A 54 1.84 0.85 14.15
C TRP A 54 0.93 0.21 15.21
N ARG A 55 0.44 -1.01 14.98
CA ARG A 55 -0.34 -1.77 15.97
C ARG A 55 0.49 -2.11 17.20
N GLN A 56 1.73 -2.57 17.02
CA GLN A 56 2.63 -2.92 18.10
C GLN A 56 2.96 -1.71 18.97
N GLN A 57 3.32 -0.57 18.38
CA GLN A 57 3.63 0.67 19.10
C GLN A 57 2.47 1.12 19.98
N ARG A 58 1.22 1.01 19.48
CA ARG A 58 0.02 1.30 20.26
C ARG A 58 -0.18 0.30 21.39
N ALA A 59 -0.04 -0.99 21.11
CA ALA A 59 -0.25 -2.06 22.09
C ALA A 59 0.79 -2.06 23.22
N THR A 60 2.03 -1.66 22.95
CA THR A 60 3.09 -1.57 23.96
C THR A 60 3.06 -0.26 24.75
N ASN A 61 2.26 0.72 24.34
CA ASN A 61 2.08 1.97 25.06
C ASN A 61 0.80 1.91 25.88
N GLU A 62 0.94 1.87 27.22
CA GLU A 62 -0.18 1.75 28.15
C GLU A 62 -1.21 2.87 27.99
N SER A 63 -0.77 4.12 27.80
CA SER A 63 -1.66 5.26 27.61
C SER A 63 -2.50 5.11 26.33
N LEU A 64 -1.88 4.75 25.21
CA LEU A 64 -2.58 4.57 23.94
C LEU A 64 -3.49 3.35 23.96
N SER A 65 -3.05 2.26 24.60
CA SER A 65 -3.86 1.05 24.79
C SER A 65 -5.10 1.34 25.63
N ASN A 66 -4.97 2.10 26.72
CA ASN A 66 -6.10 2.49 27.56
C ASN A 66 -7.08 3.40 26.80
N ILE A 67 -6.58 4.37 26.03
CA ILE A 67 -7.42 5.23 25.17
C ILE A 67 -8.22 4.37 24.18
N ARG A 68 -7.55 3.44 23.49
CA ARG A 68 -8.22 2.56 22.53
C ARG A 68 -9.24 1.64 23.19
N PHE A 69 -8.92 1.10 24.36
CA PHE A 69 -9.84 0.27 25.14
C PHE A 69 -11.08 1.05 25.58
N LYS A 70 -10.92 2.25 26.14
CA LYS A 70 -12.02 3.15 26.49
C LYS A 70 -12.89 3.47 25.27
N ARG A 71 -12.28 3.83 24.15
CA ARG A 71 -13.01 4.11 22.90
C ARG A 71 -13.88 2.93 22.46
N ILE A 72 -13.34 1.72 22.47
CA ILE A 72 -14.08 0.52 22.03
C ILE A 72 -15.20 0.15 23.01
N THR A 73 -14.95 0.25 24.31
CA THR A 73 -15.88 -0.25 25.34
C THR A 73 -16.94 0.78 25.75
N SER A 74 -16.62 2.07 25.68
CA SER A 74 -17.41 3.15 26.25
C SER A 74 -17.64 4.31 25.29
N GLY A 75 -17.09 4.25 24.07
CA GLY A 75 -17.25 5.30 23.05
C GLY A 75 -16.30 6.50 23.23
N LEU A 76 -16.46 7.50 22.36
CA LEU A 76 -15.66 8.72 22.37
C LEU A 76 -15.98 9.65 23.54
N ASP A 77 -17.17 9.51 24.15
CA ASP A 77 -17.64 10.48 25.15
C ASP A 77 -16.89 10.42 26.47
N GLU A 78 -16.42 9.24 26.84
CA GLU A 78 -15.63 8.97 28.04
C GLU A 78 -14.15 9.35 27.91
N LEU A 79 -13.72 9.80 26.72
CA LEU A 79 -12.37 10.31 26.51
C LEU A 79 -12.28 11.79 26.90
N THR A 80 -11.26 12.13 27.69
CA THR A 80 -10.88 13.53 27.91
C THR A 80 -10.51 14.22 26.60
N PRO A 81 -10.55 15.57 26.51
CA PRO A 81 -10.21 16.27 25.28
C PRO A 81 -8.83 15.90 24.70
N LEU A 82 -7.83 15.70 25.57
CA LEU A 82 -6.49 15.27 25.16
C LEU A 82 -6.48 13.82 24.65
N GLU A 83 -7.22 12.92 25.29
CA GLU A 83 -7.33 11.53 24.83
C GLU A 83 -8.06 11.44 23.48
N ARG A 84 -9.12 12.25 23.28
CA ARG A 84 -9.80 12.38 21.98
C ARG A 84 -8.85 12.85 20.89
N TRP A 85 -8.02 13.86 21.16
CA TRP A 85 -7.03 14.33 20.19
C TRP A 85 -5.99 13.25 19.85
N LYS A 86 -5.48 12.53 20.85
CA LYS A 86 -4.53 11.42 20.61
C LYS A 86 -5.15 10.29 19.81
N ASP A 87 -6.39 9.92 20.12
CA ASP A 87 -7.12 8.90 19.36
C ASP A 87 -7.36 9.36 17.92
N PHE A 88 -7.74 10.62 17.74
CA PHE A 88 -7.92 11.25 16.42
C PHE A 88 -6.64 11.18 15.57
N ASP A 89 -5.52 11.69 16.10
CA ASP A 89 -4.21 11.70 15.42
C ASP A 89 -3.75 10.28 15.07
N MET A 90 -3.96 9.33 15.98
CA MET A 90 -3.66 7.92 15.77
C MET A 90 -4.48 7.30 14.62
N GLN A 91 -5.73 7.73 14.43
CA GLN A 91 -6.56 7.26 13.32
C GLN A 91 -6.14 7.88 11.99
N ILE A 92 -5.80 9.17 11.96
CA ILE A 92 -5.22 9.79 10.75
C ILE A 92 -3.98 9.00 10.29
N ALA A 93 -3.08 8.69 11.22
CA ALA A 93 -1.89 7.90 10.91
C ALA A 93 -2.24 6.55 10.26
N LEU A 94 -3.29 5.87 10.72
CA LEU A 94 -3.77 4.64 10.10
C LEU A 94 -4.32 4.88 8.68
N TYR A 95 -5.09 5.95 8.46
CA TYR A 95 -5.60 6.28 7.13
C TYR A 95 -4.47 6.59 6.14
N ILE A 96 -3.39 7.22 6.59
CA ILE A 96 -2.19 7.44 5.75
C ILE A 96 -1.55 6.09 5.34
N HIS A 97 -1.54 5.09 6.22
CA HIS A 97 -1.07 3.75 5.82
C HIS A 97 -1.97 3.09 4.77
N PHE A 98 -3.28 3.26 4.88
CA PHE A 98 -4.22 2.76 3.87
C PHE A 98 -4.13 3.54 2.56
N GLU A 99 -3.94 4.85 2.62
CA GLU A 99 -3.68 5.68 1.44
C GLU A 99 -2.45 5.20 0.67
N ARG A 100 -1.35 4.91 1.38
CA ARG A 100 -0.16 4.35 0.74
C ARG A 100 -0.47 3.03 0.03
N ALA A 101 -1.30 2.18 0.62
CA ALA A 101 -1.75 0.95 -0.04
C ALA A 101 -2.65 1.24 -1.26
N PHE A 102 -3.55 2.23 -1.17
CA PHE A 102 -4.41 2.66 -2.28
C PHE A 102 -3.58 3.14 -3.47
N LEU A 103 -2.59 4.01 -3.24
CA LEU A 103 -1.72 4.53 -4.28
C LEU A 103 -0.93 3.40 -4.96
N GLN A 104 -0.36 2.48 -4.17
CA GLN A 104 0.35 1.31 -4.70
C GLN A 104 -0.55 0.36 -5.50
N TRP A 105 -1.82 0.25 -5.13
CA TRP A 105 -2.80 -0.48 -5.92
C TRP A 105 -3.14 0.24 -7.24
N SER A 106 -3.39 1.56 -7.19
CA SER A 106 -3.68 2.35 -8.40
C SER A 106 -2.52 2.36 -9.42
N GLU A 107 -1.28 2.20 -8.95
CA GLU A 107 -0.08 2.07 -9.78
C GLU A 107 0.14 0.63 -10.32
N GLY A 108 -0.68 -0.34 -9.91
CA GLY A 108 -0.57 -1.74 -10.30
C GLY A 108 0.55 -2.51 -9.59
N ASN A 109 1.03 -2.00 -8.44
CA ASN A 109 2.02 -2.69 -7.60
C ASN A 109 1.36 -3.67 -6.63
N LEU A 110 0.08 -3.48 -6.32
CA LEU A 110 -0.74 -4.44 -5.57
C LEU A 110 -1.79 -5.10 -6.47
N THR A 111 -2.07 -6.36 -6.19
CA THR A 111 -3.24 -7.06 -6.75
C THR A 111 -4.53 -6.63 -6.05
N ASP A 112 -5.67 -6.81 -6.70
CA ASP A 112 -6.99 -6.51 -6.11
C ASP A 112 -7.22 -7.26 -4.79
N ALA A 113 -6.81 -8.53 -4.71
CA ALA A 113 -6.91 -9.32 -3.48
C ALA A 113 -6.04 -8.77 -2.34
N GLN A 114 -4.85 -8.23 -2.65
CA GLN A 114 -4.01 -7.57 -1.65
C GLN A 114 -4.63 -6.25 -1.19
N TRP A 115 -5.20 -5.48 -2.13
CA TRP A 115 -5.88 -4.23 -1.85
C TRP A 115 -7.16 -4.42 -1.02
N GLU A 116 -7.95 -5.45 -1.29
CA GLU A 116 -9.20 -5.77 -0.59
C GLU A 116 -9.02 -5.83 0.94
N ARG A 117 -7.88 -6.35 1.40
CA ARG A 117 -7.55 -6.41 2.82
C ARG A 117 -7.42 -5.03 3.47
N PHE A 118 -6.86 -4.06 2.74
CA PHE A 118 -6.68 -2.69 3.24
C PHE A 118 -7.98 -1.90 3.11
N SER A 119 -8.66 -1.98 1.96
CA SER A 119 -9.92 -1.28 1.72
C SER A 119 -11.03 -1.73 2.66
N SER A 120 -11.21 -3.04 2.89
CA SER A 120 -12.16 -3.55 3.89
C SER A 120 -11.91 -2.95 5.27
N SER A 121 -10.64 -2.88 5.70
CA SER A 121 -10.25 -2.26 6.96
C SER A 121 -10.56 -0.76 6.95
N ALA A 122 -10.20 -0.04 5.88
CA ALA A 122 -10.39 1.40 5.76
C ALA A 122 -11.88 1.80 5.77
N CYS A 123 -12.73 1.06 5.04
CA CYS A 123 -14.17 1.30 4.96
C CYS A 123 -14.91 0.84 6.22
N SER A 124 -14.40 -0.16 6.97
CA SER A 124 -15.04 -0.66 8.21
C SER A 124 -14.82 0.22 9.44
N LEU A 125 -13.90 1.19 9.36
CA LEU A 125 -13.67 2.10 10.46
C LEU A 125 -14.86 3.06 10.57
N ASP A 126 -15.35 3.21 11.80
CA ASP A 126 -16.49 4.04 12.26
C ASP A 126 -16.27 5.56 12.10
N LEU A 127 -15.41 5.92 11.15
CA LEU A 127 -14.87 7.22 10.85
C LEU A 127 -14.93 7.47 9.33
N ALA A 128 -15.82 6.75 8.62
CA ALA A 128 -16.13 7.05 7.23
C ALA A 128 -16.28 8.57 7.08
N PRO A 129 -15.50 9.21 6.20
CA PRO A 129 -15.33 10.65 6.23
C PRO A 129 -16.65 11.34 5.89
N ASP A 130 -17.29 11.89 6.91
CA ASP A 130 -18.34 12.87 6.74
C ASP A 130 -17.70 14.25 6.75
N GLU A 131 -17.65 14.91 5.59
CA GLU A 131 -17.15 16.28 5.41
C GLU A 131 -17.82 17.29 6.34
N SER A 132 -19.03 17.01 6.83
CA SER A 132 -19.77 17.89 7.74
C SER A 132 -19.19 17.92 9.15
N THR A 133 -18.27 17.00 9.47
CA THR A 133 -17.59 16.92 10.76
C THR A 133 -16.21 17.57 10.69
N ASN A 134 -15.77 18.16 11.81
CA ASN A 134 -14.37 18.60 11.96
C ASN A 134 -13.36 17.46 11.68
N TYR A 135 -13.80 16.21 11.86
CA TYR A 135 -13.01 15.01 11.58
C TYR A 135 -12.79 14.82 10.06
N GLY A 136 -13.87 14.85 9.27
CA GLY A 136 -13.80 14.72 7.81
C GLY A 136 -12.99 15.83 7.15
N ALA A 137 -13.15 17.07 7.61
CA ALA A 137 -12.39 18.22 7.10
C ALA A 137 -10.88 18.05 7.31
N VAL A 138 -10.45 17.62 8.49
CA VAL A 138 -9.02 17.42 8.78
C VAL A 138 -8.47 16.19 8.05
N LEU A 139 -9.27 15.12 7.89
CA LEU A 139 -8.88 13.99 7.05
C LEU A 139 -8.68 14.41 5.59
N GLY A 140 -9.59 15.21 5.02
CA GLY A 140 -9.46 15.71 3.65
C GLY A 140 -8.23 16.59 3.43
N LEU A 141 -7.73 17.25 4.48
CA LEU A 141 -6.45 17.98 4.43
C LEU A 141 -5.22 17.09 4.61
N SER A 142 -5.40 15.89 5.18
CA SER A 142 -4.30 14.97 5.53
C SER A 142 -4.07 13.88 4.48
N LEU A 143 -5.04 13.66 3.61
CA LEU A 143 -5.04 12.62 2.58
C LEU A 143 -5.07 13.27 1.18
N SER A 144 -4.63 12.53 0.17
CA SER A 144 -4.85 12.87 -1.23
C SER A 144 -6.35 12.91 -1.56
N GLU A 145 -6.68 13.79 -2.50
CA GLU A 145 -8.06 13.98 -2.99
C GLU A 145 -8.65 12.65 -3.50
N ASP A 146 -7.91 11.90 -4.32
CA ASP A 146 -8.37 10.63 -4.89
C ASP A 146 -8.72 9.60 -3.81
N TYR A 147 -7.88 9.47 -2.78
CA TYR A 147 -8.12 8.53 -1.70
C TYR A 147 -9.25 9.00 -0.77
N PHE A 148 -9.34 10.31 -0.52
CA PHE A 148 -10.44 10.88 0.27
C PHE A 148 -11.80 10.65 -0.41
N LEU A 149 -11.89 10.89 -1.72
CA LEU A 149 -13.08 10.60 -2.52
C LEU A 149 -13.40 9.09 -2.54
N TYR A 150 -12.38 8.23 -2.64
CA TYR A 150 -12.56 6.78 -2.50
C TYR A 150 -13.20 6.41 -1.17
N LEU A 151 -12.74 6.99 -0.06
CA LEU A 151 -13.29 6.73 1.27
C LEU A 151 -14.73 7.22 1.43
N GLN A 152 -15.13 8.31 0.77
CA GLN A 152 -16.54 8.75 0.77
C GLN A 152 -17.44 7.71 0.11
N GLY A 153 -16.97 7.05 -0.96
CA GLY A 153 -17.69 5.95 -1.61
C GLY A 153 -17.87 4.70 -0.76
N CYS A 154 -17.06 4.51 0.30
CA CYS A 154 -17.27 3.41 1.26
C CYS A 154 -18.62 3.54 2.01
N ASN A 155 -19.07 4.77 2.28
CA ASN A 155 -20.23 5.04 3.13
C ASN A 155 -21.56 4.62 2.47
N ASP A 156 -21.60 4.54 1.14
CA ASP A 156 -22.77 4.11 0.37
C ASP A 156 -22.95 2.58 0.33
N SER A 157 -22.01 1.82 0.89
CA SER A 157 -21.95 0.36 0.75
C SER A 157 -21.80 -0.41 2.06
N ILE A 158 -22.08 0.21 3.22
CA ILE A 158 -21.92 -0.37 4.57
C ILE A 158 -22.27 -1.86 4.58
N ILE A 159 -21.22 -2.69 4.58
CA ILE A 159 -21.34 -4.12 4.84
C ILE A 159 -21.55 -4.19 6.35
N PRO A 160 -22.72 -4.65 6.83
CA PRO A 160 -22.94 -4.80 8.27
C PRO A 160 -21.87 -5.74 8.81
N PHE A 161 -21.22 -5.34 9.90
CA PHE A 161 -20.41 -6.24 10.72
C PHE A 161 -21.24 -7.51 10.93
N ARG A 162 -20.77 -8.63 10.36
CA ARG A 162 -21.44 -9.91 10.49
C ARG A 162 -21.26 -10.36 11.94
N ASP A 163 -22.37 -10.43 12.66
CA ASP A 163 -22.50 -10.91 14.04
C ASP A 163 -21.71 -12.20 14.31
#